data_AF-K1T6N5-F1
#
_entry.id   AF-K1T6N5-F1
#
_cell.length_a   1.000
_cell.length_b   1.000
_cell.length_c   1.000
_cell.angle_alpha   90.00
_cell.angle_beta   90.00
_cell.angle_gamma   90.00
#
_symmetry.space_group_name_H-M   'P 1'
#
loop_
_entity.id
_entity.type
_entity.pdbx_description
1 polymer ?
#
loop_
_entity_poly.entity_id
_entity_poly.type
_entity_poly.pdbx_seq_one_letter_code
_entity_poly.pdbx_strand_id
1 'polypeptide(L)'
;KLAEGTVIPKLEHEYEDNVCKNCGRINNAQLDTTYTSKTTNSYPFQVIQFKAPENGKYKFYCENIKNWDSYGYLFKEENFNDQIIIDGIEKFNAKKADSGAEIPTLSGYWQCDDEHGKNSAPAITAELEKDKTYYFVVGPYSTATGEFRITITCAHEKTHIEGRTFSNCIVGGYTGDIVCDTCGKVVEQGQTLEPGEHQEAVLDVKDATCYVTGYTGDTYCSFCNI
;
A
#
# COMPACT_ATOMS: atom_id res chain seq x y z
N LYS A 1 -18.17 29.50 -43.34
CA LYS A 1 -18.12 29.85 -41.90
C LYS A 1 -18.01 28.55 -41.13
N LEU A 2 -16.91 28.33 -40.41
CA LEU A 2 -16.85 27.27 -39.40
C LEU A 2 -17.81 27.67 -38.28
N ALA A 3 -18.64 26.75 -37.81
CA ALA A 3 -19.49 27.02 -36.65
C ALA A 3 -18.60 27.20 -35.43
N GLU A 4 -18.77 28.30 -34.69
CA GLU A 4 -18.13 28.45 -33.39
C GLU A 4 -18.67 27.37 -32.44
N GLY A 5 -17.77 26.68 -31.76
CA GLY A 5 -18.13 25.65 -30.78
C GLY A 5 -18.78 26.28 -29.54
N THR A 6 -19.61 25.51 -28.85
CA THR A 6 -20.17 25.88 -27.54
C THR A 6 -19.28 25.39 -26.39
N VAL A 7 -19.06 26.26 -25.41
CA VAL A 7 -18.36 25.89 -24.16
C VAL A 7 -19.27 24.99 -23.33
N ILE A 8 -18.76 23.82 -22.95
CA ILE A 8 -19.42 22.91 -22.00
C ILE A 8 -18.73 23.07 -20.64
N PRO A 9 -19.46 23.33 -19.54
CA PRO A 9 -18.88 23.45 -18.20
C PRO A 9 -18.19 22.15 -17.76
N LYS A 10 -17.18 22.27 -16.88
CA LYS A 10 -16.59 21.11 -16.21
C LYS A 10 -17.63 20.40 -15.34
N LEU A 11 -17.54 19.07 -15.25
CA LEU A 11 -18.31 18.29 -14.28
C LEU A 11 -17.64 18.39 -12.91
N GLU A 12 -18.45 18.48 -11.86
CA GLU A 12 -17.98 18.36 -10.48
C GLU A 12 -17.83 16.87 -10.10
N HIS A 13 -17.09 16.59 -9.03
CA HIS A 13 -16.99 15.23 -8.50
C HIS A 13 -18.27 14.85 -7.74
N GLU A 14 -18.84 13.68 -8.07
CA GLU A 14 -19.97 13.10 -7.35
C GLU A 14 -19.57 11.73 -6.81
N TYR A 15 -19.50 11.57 -5.49
CA TYR A 15 -19.01 10.36 -4.84
C TYR A 15 -20.15 9.45 -4.38
N GLU A 16 -20.02 8.16 -4.67
CA GLU A 16 -20.79 7.08 -4.06
C GLU A 16 -19.79 6.03 -3.57
N ASP A 17 -19.94 5.61 -2.30
CA ASP A 17 -19.00 4.70 -1.64
C ASP A 17 -17.53 5.11 -1.83
N ASN A 18 -17.23 6.40 -1.64
CA ASN A 18 -15.90 6.99 -1.79
C ASN A 18 -15.34 7.01 -3.22
N VAL A 19 -16.08 6.53 -4.22
CA VAL A 19 -15.65 6.53 -5.63
C VAL A 19 -16.47 7.54 -6.43
N CYS A 20 -15.78 8.41 -7.16
CA CYS A 20 -16.42 9.39 -8.03
C CYS A 20 -17.08 8.71 -9.23
N LYS A 21 -18.37 8.90 -9.42
CA LYS A 21 -19.13 8.33 -10.56
C LYS A 21 -18.65 8.85 -11.92
N ASN A 22 -18.17 10.09 -11.94
CA ASN A 22 -17.80 10.77 -13.19
C ASN A 22 -16.43 10.35 -13.70
N CYS A 23 -15.45 10.16 -12.81
CA CYS A 23 -14.05 9.93 -13.20
C CYS A 23 -13.36 8.76 -12.49
N GLY A 24 -14.03 8.07 -11.57
CA GLY A 24 -13.45 6.96 -10.81
C GLY A 24 -12.52 7.37 -9.66
N ARG A 25 -12.27 8.67 -9.44
CA ARG A 25 -11.47 9.20 -8.30
C ARG A 25 -11.90 8.55 -6.99
N ILE A 26 -10.96 7.95 -6.27
CA ILE A 26 -11.19 7.39 -4.95
C ILE A 26 -10.83 8.47 -3.94
N ASN A 27 -11.81 8.92 -3.18
CA ASN A 27 -11.65 9.90 -2.12
C ASN A 27 -11.63 9.19 -0.77
N ASN A 28 -10.76 9.56 0.15
CA ASN A 28 -10.69 8.91 1.47
C ASN A 28 -10.60 7.37 1.39
N ALA A 29 -9.62 6.85 0.65
CA ALA A 29 -9.34 5.41 0.60
C ALA A 29 -9.05 4.87 2.01
N GLN A 30 -9.65 3.72 2.32
CA GLN A 30 -9.53 3.06 3.62
C GLN A 30 -8.39 2.05 3.63
N LEU A 31 -7.69 1.97 4.78
CA LEU A 31 -6.62 1.01 4.99
C LEU A 31 -7.15 -0.44 4.85
N ASP A 32 -6.35 -1.29 4.22
CA ASP A 32 -6.62 -2.70 3.93
C ASP A 32 -7.94 -2.96 3.17
N THR A 33 -8.45 -1.94 2.48
CA THR A 33 -9.56 -2.07 1.53
C THR A 33 -9.01 -2.11 0.12
N THR A 34 -9.45 -3.09 -0.66
CA THR A 34 -9.07 -3.23 -2.07
C THR A 34 -10.10 -2.56 -2.96
N TYR A 35 -9.68 -1.58 -3.73
CA TYR A 35 -10.51 -0.90 -4.73
C TYR A 35 -10.19 -1.45 -6.12
N THR A 36 -11.23 -1.67 -6.93
CA THR A 36 -11.05 -1.92 -8.36
C THR A 36 -11.28 -0.63 -9.11
N SER A 37 -10.35 -0.24 -9.97
CA SER A 37 -10.41 1.00 -10.73
C SER A 37 -9.84 0.84 -12.14
N LYS A 38 -9.94 1.88 -12.96
CA LYS A 38 -9.50 1.86 -14.35
C LYS A 38 -9.11 3.24 -14.86
N THR A 39 -8.15 3.27 -15.77
CA THR A 39 -7.87 4.44 -16.60
C THR A 39 -8.65 4.33 -17.91
N THR A 40 -8.96 5.47 -18.53
CA THR A 40 -9.64 5.54 -19.83
C THR A 40 -9.04 6.66 -20.67
N ASN A 41 -9.41 6.73 -21.95
CA ASN A 41 -8.96 7.83 -22.80
C ASN A 41 -9.38 9.22 -22.29
N SER A 42 -10.50 9.33 -21.59
CA SER A 42 -11.00 10.59 -21.02
C SER A 42 -10.42 10.86 -19.62
N TYR A 43 -10.09 9.80 -18.89
CA TYR A 43 -9.51 9.84 -17.55
C TYR A 43 -8.28 8.92 -17.49
N PRO A 44 -7.16 9.31 -18.13
CA PRO A 44 -5.97 8.46 -18.20
C PRO A 44 -5.23 8.37 -16.86
N PHE A 45 -5.47 9.31 -15.94
CA PHE A 45 -4.88 9.30 -14.59
C PHE A 45 -5.97 9.10 -13.55
N GLN A 46 -5.77 8.08 -12.73
CA GLN A 46 -6.69 7.72 -11.67
C GLN A 46 -6.11 8.16 -10.32
N VAL A 47 -6.84 9.02 -9.62
CA VAL A 47 -6.40 9.61 -8.33
C VAL A 47 -7.01 8.83 -7.16
N ILE A 48 -6.18 8.53 -6.17
CA ILE A 48 -6.54 7.90 -4.90
C ILE A 48 -6.04 8.79 -3.77
N GLN A 49 -6.97 9.37 -3.01
CA GLN A 49 -6.65 10.13 -1.80
C GLN A 49 -6.61 9.18 -0.60
N PHE A 50 -5.58 9.30 0.23
CA PHE A 50 -5.44 8.55 1.47
C PHE A 50 -5.04 9.48 2.62
N LYS A 51 -5.75 9.41 3.75
CA LYS A 51 -5.36 10.11 4.98
C LYS A 51 -4.78 9.10 5.95
N ALA A 52 -3.52 9.29 6.34
CA ALA A 52 -2.84 8.33 7.20
C ALA A 52 -3.44 8.36 8.62
N PRO A 53 -3.97 7.22 9.14
CA PRO A 53 -4.60 7.19 10.46
C PRO A 53 -3.59 7.35 11.59
N GLU A 54 -2.35 6.86 11.39
CA GLU A 54 -1.27 6.91 12.35
C GLU A 54 0.09 7.09 11.67
N ASN A 55 1.12 7.44 12.45
CA ASN A 55 2.50 7.47 11.97
C ASN A 55 2.97 6.05 11.65
N GLY A 56 3.49 5.83 10.45
CA GLY A 56 4.08 4.53 10.12
C GLY A 56 4.37 4.36 8.65
N LYS A 57 4.83 3.15 8.32
CA LYS A 57 5.16 2.76 6.96
C LYS A 57 3.96 2.09 6.28
N TYR A 58 3.58 2.65 5.14
CA TYR A 58 2.44 2.20 4.35
C TYR A 58 2.87 1.80 2.96
N LYS A 59 2.20 0.80 2.40
CA LYS A 59 2.41 0.32 1.03
C LYS A 59 1.16 0.58 0.19
N PHE A 60 1.31 1.36 -0.87
CA PHE A 60 0.35 1.52 -1.95
C PHE A 60 0.65 0.44 -2.98
N TYR A 61 -0.14 -0.63 -3.02
CA TYR A 61 0.14 -1.80 -3.84
C TYR A 61 -0.90 -1.95 -4.95
N CYS A 62 -0.46 -1.87 -6.22
CA CYS A 62 -1.32 -2.16 -7.35
C CYS A 62 -1.18 -3.58 -7.89
N GLU A 63 -2.28 -4.08 -8.44
CA GLU A 63 -2.32 -5.27 -9.29
C GLU A 63 -3.01 -4.95 -10.61
N ASN A 64 -2.30 -5.10 -11.72
CA ASN A 64 -2.90 -4.93 -13.05
C ASN A 64 -3.78 -6.16 -13.36
N ILE A 65 -5.04 -5.94 -13.73
CA ILE A 65 -5.99 -7.02 -14.04
C ILE A 65 -5.67 -7.62 -15.42
N LYS A 66 -5.33 -6.75 -16.37
CA LYS A 66 -4.75 -7.11 -17.67
C LYS A 66 -3.38 -6.45 -17.77
N ASN A 67 -2.45 -7.03 -18.52
CA ASN A 67 -1.14 -6.42 -18.68
C ASN A 67 -1.24 -5.07 -19.42
N TRP A 68 -0.81 -4.00 -18.77
CA TRP A 68 -0.62 -2.67 -19.34
C TRP A 68 0.50 -1.96 -18.57
N ASP A 69 1.20 -1.07 -19.24
CA ASP A 69 2.36 -0.37 -18.69
C ASP A 69 1.89 0.84 -17.87
N SER A 70 1.91 0.70 -16.55
CA SER A 70 1.27 1.60 -15.59
C SER A 70 2.28 2.16 -14.60
N TYR A 71 2.22 3.47 -14.39
CA TYR A 71 3.04 4.22 -13.45
C TYR A 71 2.22 4.62 -12.23
N GLY A 72 2.84 4.59 -11.06
CA GLY A 72 2.33 5.10 -9.80
C GLY A 72 3.12 6.32 -9.37
N TYR A 73 2.42 7.36 -8.92
CA TYR A 73 3.00 8.60 -8.43
C TYR A 73 2.42 8.92 -7.06
N LEU A 74 3.27 9.03 -6.04
CA LEU A 74 2.86 9.42 -4.70
C LEU A 74 3.18 10.89 -4.46
N PHE A 75 2.18 11.65 -4.02
CA PHE A 75 2.28 13.07 -3.70
C PHE A 75 1.95 13.31 -2.23
N LYS A 76 2.64 14.29 -1.65
CA LYS A 76 2.18 14.96 -0.42
C LYS A 76 1.11 15.99 -0.77
N GLU A 77 0.20 16.26 0.16
CA GLU A 77 -0.93 17.17 -0.05
C GLU A 77 -0.52 18.55 -0.59
N GLU A 78 0.54 19.14 -0.05
CA GLU A 78 1.03 20.46 -0.47
C GLU A 78 1.53 20.51 -1.93
N ASN A 79 1.85 19.35 -2.51
CA ASN A 79 2.38 19.22 -3.86
C ASN A 79 1.35 18.66 -4.86
N PHE A 80 0.10 18.45 -4.45
CA PHE A 80 -0.94 17.91 -5.32
C PHE A 80 -2.05 18.93 -5.59
N ASN A 81 -2.43 19.09 -6.85
CA ASN A 81 -3.61 19.83 -7.26
C ASN A 81 -4.10 19.32 -8.63
N ASP A 82 -5.32 19.70 -9.03
CA ASP A 82 -5.93 19.20 -10.26
C ASP A 82 -5.18 19.62 -11.54
N GLN A 83 -4.36 20.70 -11.51
CA GLN A 83 -3.56 21.12 -12.67
C GLN A 83 -2.54 20.03 -13.08
N ILE A 84 -2.00 19.29 -12.12
CA ILE A 84 -1.08 18.18 -12.40
C ILE A 84 -1.75 17.11 -13.27
N ILE A 85 -3.03 16.83 -12.99
CA ILE A 85 -3.81 15.86 -13.76
C ILE A 85 -4.16 16.43 -15.13
N ILE A 86 -4.51 17.72 -15.21
CA ILE A 86 -4.77 18.42 -16.48
C ILE A 86 -3.54 18.37 -17.39
N ASP A 87 -2.36 18.73 -16.88
CA ASP A 87 -1.10 18.71 -17.63
C ASP A 87 -0.75 17.29 -18.11
N GLY A 88 -0.98 16.28 -17.27
CA GLY A 88 -0.83 14.87 -17.65
C GLY A 88 -1.76 14.47 -18.80
N ILE A 89 -3.04 14.89 -18.75
CA ILE A 89 -4.02 14.63 -19.80
C ILE A 89 -3.62 15.30 -21.12
N GLU A 90 -3.11 16.53 -21.07
CA GLU A 90 -2.60 17.24 -22.26
C GLU A 90 -1.45 16.47 -22.92
N LYS A 91 -0.48 16.01 -22.13
CA LYS A 91 0.61 15.16 -22.65
C LYS A 91 0.09 13.84 -23.22
N PHE A 92 -0.88 13.20 -22.55
CA PHE A 92 -1.47 11.94 -23.03
C PHE A 92 -2.15 12.13 -24.39
N ASN A 93 -2.90 13.22 -24.56
CA ASN A 93 -3.54 13.57 -25.82
C ASN A 93 -2.52 13.93 -26.91
N ALA A 94 -1.46 14.66 -26.55
CA ALA A 94 -0.36 14.94 -27.47
C ALA A 94 0.32 13.65 -27.94
N LYS A 95 0.61 12.71 -27.02
CA LYS A 95 1.20 11.39 -27.34
C LYS A 95 0.29 10.52 -28.22
N LYS A 96 -1.03 10.65 -28.05
CA LYS A 96 -2.01 9.98 -28.93
C LYS A 96 -2.05 10.57 -30.33
N ALA A 97 -1.88 11.88 -30.45
CA ALA A 97 -1.86 12.58 -31.74
C ALA A 97 -0.54 12.38 -32.48
N ASP A 98 0.58 12.33 -31.75
CA ASP A 98 1.93 12.14 -32.26
C ASP A 98 2.71 11.19 -31.35
N SER A 99 3.06 10.01 -31.87
CA SER A 99 3.87 9.03 -31.16
C SER A 99 5.27 9.54 -30.76
N GLY A 100 5.77 10.59 -31.41
CA GLY A 100 7.03 11.25 -31.09
C GLY A 100 6.96 12.25 -29.93
N ALA A 101 5.74 12.60 -29.45
CA ALA A 101 5.57 13.51 -28.33
C ALA A 101 6.09 12.91 -27.01
N GLU A 102 6.22 13.76 -25.99
CA GLU A 102 6.65 13.34 -24.65
C GLU A 102 5.73 12.28 -24.05
N ILE A 103 6.31 11.38 -23.24
CA ILE A 103 5.51 10.46 -22.42
C ILE A 103 4.71 11.25 -21.38
N PRO A 104 3.47 10.84 -21.07
CA PRO A 104 2.58 11.60 -20.21
C PRO A 104 2.89 11.39 -18.72
N THR A 105 4.13 11.69 -18.33
CA THR A 105 4.54 11.63 -16.92
C THR A 105 4.06 12.86 -16.15
N LEU A 106 3.70 12.64 -14.89
CA LEU A 106 3.33 13.70 -13.95
C LEU A 106 4.59 14.31 -13.31
N SER A 107 4.51 15.57 -12.89
CA SER A 107 5.60 16.29 -12.21
C SER A 107 5.22 16.63 -10.77
N GLY A 108 6.22 16.85 -9.91
CA GLY A 108 5.99 17.26 -8.51
C GLY A 108 5.65 16.12 -7.54
N TYR A 109 5.74 14.88 -8.00
CA TYR A 109 5.57 13.70 -7.13
C TYR A 109 6.75 13.58 -6.16
N TRP A 110 6.47 13.02 -4.99
CA TRP A 110 7.48 12.68 -4.00
C TRP A 110 8.19 11.37 -4.35
N GLN A 111 7.44 10.37 -4.80
CA GLN A 111 7.96 9.07 -5.21
C GLN A 111 7.22 8.60 -6.47
N CYS A 112 7.89 7.82 -7.31
CA CYS A 112 7.28 7.15 -8.46
C CYS A 112 7.76 5.71 -8.54
N ASP A 113 6.92 4.85 -9.12
CA ASP A 113 7.22 3.44 -9.38
C ASP A 113 6.41 2.93 -10.58
N ASP A 114 6.88 1.90 -11.27
CA ASP A 114 6.18 1.29 -12.41
C ASP A 114 6.20 -0.26 -12.42
N GLU A 115 7.05 -0.94 -11.63
CA GLU A 115 7.24 -2.38 -11.77
C GLU A 115 7.17 -3.23 -10.47
N HIS A 116 7.06 -2.63 -9.28
CA HIS A 116 7.16 -3.40 -8.03
C HIS A 116 5.83 -3.97 -7.49
N GLY A 117 4.73 -3.75 -8.21
CA GLY A 117 3.41 -4.33 -8.01
C GLY A 117 3.21 -5.64 -8.78
N LYS A 118 1.98 -6.17 -8.76
CA LYS A 118 1.66 -7.41 -9.47
C LYS A 118 1.35 -7.15 -10.94
N ASN A 119 1.84 -8.00 -11.83
CA ASN A 119 1.63 -7.90 -13.27
C ASN A 119 2.16 -6.55 -13.82
N SER A 120 3.37 -6.16 -13.40
CA SER A 120 4.02 -4.90 -13.78
C SER A 120 3.18 -3.66 -13.45
N ALA A 121 2.53 -3.71 -12.29
CA ALA A 121 1.82 -2.56 -11.72
C ALA A 121 2.77 -1.80 -10.77
N PRO A 122 2.47 -0.55 -10.40
CA PRO A 122 3.28 0.16 -9.43
C PRO A 122 3.08 -0.35 -8.00
N ALA A 123 4.12 -0.26 -7.19
CA ALA A 123 4.00 -0.38 -5.73
C ALA A 123 4.96 0.59 -5.02
N ILE A 124 4.40 1.48 -4.20
CA ILE A 124 5.18 2.47 -3.45
C ILE A 124 5.05 2.21 -1.96
N THR A 125 6.19 2.18 -1.25
CA THR A 125 6.22 2.09 0.23
C THR A 125 6.82 3.38 0.80
N ALA A 126 6.12 4.04 1.70
CA ALA A 126 6.55 5.31 2.28
C ALA A 126 6.20 5.42 3.77
N GLU A 127 7.04 6.14 4.52
CA GLU A 127 6.72 6.57 5.88
C GLU A 127 5.74 7.77 5.80
N LEU A 128 4.57 7.61 6.38
CA LEU A 128 3.51 8.63 6.39
C LEU A 128 3.28 9.16 7.81
N GLU A 129 2.88 10.42 7.88
CA GLU A 129 2.59 11.12 9.12
C GLU A 129 1.10 11.08 9.42
N LYS A 130 0.75 10.85 10.68
CA LYS A 130 -0.62 10.87 11.20
C LYS A 130 -1.35 12.13 10.77
N ASP A 131 -2.60 11.94 10.37
CA ASP A 131 -3.54 12.99 9.98
C ASP A 131 -3.14 13.79 8.73
N LYS A 132 -2.09 13.40 8.01
CA LYS A 132 -1.72 13.98 6.71
C LYS A 132 -2.40 13.26 5.56
N THR A 133 -2.74 14.05 4.54
CA THR A 133 -3.32 13.55 3.29
C THR A 133 -2.22 13.30 2.26
N TYR A 134 -2.36 12.22 1.52
CA TYR A 134 -1.49 11.85 0.41
C TYR A 134 -2.34 11.49 -0.81
N TYR A 135 -1.77 11.70 -1.99
CA TYR A 135 -2.42 11.36 -3.25
C TYR A 135 -1.55 10.36 -3.99
N PHE A 136 -2.08 9.16 -4.22
CA PHE A 136 -1.47 8.19 -5.10
C PHE A 136 -2.20 8.22 -6.43
N VAL A 137 -1.46 8.40 -7.52
CA VAL A 137 -2.01 8.53 -8.87
C VAL A 137 -1.47 7.43 -9.74
N VAL A 138 -2.36 6.68 -10.39
CA VAL A 138 -2.01 5.64 -11.36
C VAL A 138 -2.27 6.17 -12.77
N GLY A 139 -1.27 6.12 -13.64
CA GLY A 139 -1.35 6.61 -15.02
C GLY A 139 -0.59 5.72 -16.00
N PRO A 140 -0.66 5.99 -17.30
CA PRO A 140 0.00 5.19 -18.32
C PRO A 140 1.43 5.63 -18.58
N TYR A 141 2.29 4.69 -19.00
CA TYR A 141 3.61 5.04 -19.56
C TYR A 141 3.50 5.78 -20.91
N SER A 142 2.48 5.45 -21.71
CA SER A 142 2.24 6.05 -23.02
C SER A 142 0.73 6.27 -23.20
N THR A 143 0.07 5.57 -24.13
CA THR A 143 -1.35 5.80 -24.43
C THR A 143 -2.26 4.62 -24.08
N ALA A 144 -1.68 3.51 -23.61
CA ALA A 144 -2.42 2.35 -23.16
C ALA A 144 -3.17 2.67 -21.87
N THR A 145 -4.42 2.20 -21.75
CA THR A 145 -5.23 2.33 -20.53
C THR A 145 -5.60 0.95 -20.03
N GLY A 146 -5.90 0.83 -18.75
CA GLY A 146 -6.11 -0.48 -18.13
C GLY A 146 -6.90 -0.44 -16.84
N GLU A 147 -7.26 -1.64 -16.40
CA GLU A 147 -7.96 -1.89 -15.14
C GLU A 147 -6.97 -2.44 -14.12
N PHE A 148 -7.10 -2.01 -12.87
CA PHE A 148 -6.19 -2.39 -11.79
C PHE A 148 -6.93 -2.46 -10.46
N ARG A 149 -6.32 -3.15 -9.51
CA ARG A 149 -6.68 -3.08 -8.09
C ARG A 149 -5.65 -2.27 -7.35
N ILE A 150 -6.07 -1.57 -6.31
CA ILE A 150 -5.20 -0.86 -5.38
C ILE A 150 -5.61 -1.22 -3.95
N THR A 151 -4.63 -1.59 -3.16
CA THR A 151 -4.76 -1.81 -1.72
C THR A 151 -3.69 -1.00 -1.01
N ILE A 152 -4.08 -0.28 0.02
CA ILE A 152 -3.15 0.45 0.89
C ILE A 152 -3.03 -0.36 2.18
N THR A 153 -1.83 -0.83 2.53
CA THR A 153 -1.60 -1.65 3.72
C THR A 153 -0.56 -1.01 4.63
N CYS A 154 -0.56 -1.39 5.91
CA CYS A 154 0.54 -1.08 6.82
C CYS A 154 1.62 -2.17 6.76
N ALA A 155 2.88 -1.82 7.05
CA ALA A 155 3.98 -2.79 7.18
C ALA A 155 4.02 -3.55 8.52
N HIS A 156 3.19 -3.16 9.50
CA HIS A 156 3.12 -3.76 10.84
C HIS A 156 4.45 -3.76 11.62
N GLU A 157 5.29 -2.74 11.41
CA GLU A 157 6.62 -2.65 12.05
C GLU A 157 6.56 -2.18 13.52
N LYS A 158 5.43 -1.61 13.97
CA LYS A 158 5.20 -1.16 15.35
C LYS A 158 4.04 -1.93 15.95
N THR A 159 4.31 -2.66 17.03
CA THR A 159 3.34 -3.51 17.70
C THR A 159 3.47 -3.45 19.22
N HIS A 160 2.39 -3.82 19.91
CA HIS A 160 2.37 -4.05 21.34
C HIS A 160 1.59 -5.33 21.66
N ILE A 161 1.68 -5.78 22.92
CA ILE A 161 0.95 -6.96 23.40
C ILE A 161 -0.30 -6.51 24.17
N GLU A 162 -1.47 -6.98 23.76
CA GLU A 162 -2.75 -6.77 24.45
C GLU A 162 -3.24 -8.04 25.15
N GLY A 163 -3.98 -7.88 26.25
CA GLY A 163 -4.70 -8.98 26.91
C GLY A 163 -3.83 -10.01 27.64
N ARG A 164 -2.51 -9.81 27.73
CA ARG A 164 -1.60 -10.76 28.39
C ARG A 164 -1.96 -10.99 29.87
N THR A 165 -2.12 -12.26 30.23
CA THR A 165 -2.26 -12.73 31.62
C THR A 165 -1.22 -13.78 32.02
N PHE A 166 -0.44 -14.28 31.05
CA PHE A 166 0.63 -15.25 31.29
C PHE A 166 1.74 -14.63 32.15
N SER A 167 2.02 -15.28 33.28
CA SER A 167 3.06 -14.85 34.22
C SER A 167 4.31 -15.72 34.13
N ASN A 168 4.13 -17.04 34.24
CA ASN A 168 5.19 -18.05 34.15
C ASN A 168 4.55 -19.43 33.91
N CYS A 169 5.37 -20.44 33.63
CA CYS A 169 4.89 -21.80 33.35
C CYS A 169 4.27 -22.51 34.57
N ILE A 170 4.44 -22.01 35.80
CA ILE A 170 3.80 -22.63 36.99
C ILE A 170 2.33 -22.21 37.10
N VAL A 171 2.03 -20.96 36.76
CA VAL A 171 0.67 -20.39 36.89
C VAL A 171 -0.11 -20.45 35.57
N GLY A 172 0.60 -20.49 34.42
CA GLY A 172 -0.04 -20.40 33.11
C GLY A 172 -0.61 -19.01 32.81
N GLY A 173 -1.52 -18.95 31.84
CA GLY A 173 -2.24 -17.76 31.40
C GLY A 173 -2.16 -17.50 29.89
N TYR A 174 -2.73 -16.38 29.45
CA TYR A 174 -2.76 -15.96 28.05
C TYR A 174 -1.50 -15.16 27.68
N THR A 175 -0.80 -15.55 26.62
CA THR A 175 0.46 -14.88 26.22
C THR A 175 0.24 -13.45 25.69
N GLY A 176 -1.00 -13.12 25.32
CA GLY A 176 -1.42 -11.84 24.77
C GLY A 176 -1.34 -11.78 23.24
N ASP A 177 -2.19 -10.96 22.64
CA ASP A 177 -2.22 -10.74 21.19
C ASP A 177 -1.17 -9.69 20.80
N ILE A 178 -0.48 -9.91 19.68
CA ILE A 178 0.38 -8.88 19.09
C ILE A 178 -0.51 -8.02 18.19
N VAL A 179 -0.66 -6.74 18.57
CA VAL A 179 -1.51 -5.76 17.89
C VAL A 179 -0.64 -4.70 17.23
N CYS A 180 -0.94 -4.34 15.99
CA CYS A 180 -0.23 -3.28 15.29
C CYS A 180 -0.70 -1.89 15.74
N ASP A 181 0.24 -1.03 16.13
CA ASP A 181 -0.04 0.34 16.58
C ASP A 181 -0.60 1.23 15.47
N THR A 182 -0.28 0.92 14.21
CA THR A 182 -0.65 1.75 13.06
C THR A 182 -2.05 1.43 12.53
N CYS A 183 -2.45 0.17 12.50
CA CYS A 183 -3.74 -0.27 11.93
C CYS A 183 -4.72 -0.83 12.97
N GLY A 184 -4.28 -1.06 14.21
CA GLY A 184 -5.08 -1.62 15.30
C GLY A 184 -5.46 -3.10 15.13
N LYS A 185 -4.91 -3.79 14.12
CA LYS A 185 -5.21 -5.20 13.87
C LYS A 185 -4.32 -6.11 14.69
N VAL A 186 -4.88 -7.23 15.14
CA VAL A 186 -4.11 -8.37 15.65
C VAL A 186 -3.31 -8.95 14.49
N VAL A 187 -1.98 -8.88 14.59
CA VAL A 187 -1.05 -9.44 13.59
C VAL A 187 -0.63 -10.86 13.95
N GLU A 188 -0.68 -11.21 15.23
CA GLU A 188 -0.45 -12.56 15.73
C GLU A 188 -1.32 -12.81 16.97
N GLN A 189 -2.03 -13.94 16.98
CA GLN A 189 -2.88 -14.31 18.10
C GLN A 189 -2.06 -14.97 19.21
N GLY A 190 -2.32 -14.56 20.44
CA GLY A 190 -1.75 -15.19 21.62
C GLY A 190 -2.25 -16.62 21.83
N GLN A 191 -1.61 -17.32 22.75
CA GLN A 191 -1.94 -18.69 23.13
C GLN A 191 -2.29 -18.73 24.62
N THR A 192 -3.22 -19.63 24.98
CA THR A 192 -3.47 -19.95 26.38
C THR A 192 -2.55 -21.09 26.76
N LEU A 193 -1.73 -20.87 27.79
CA LEU A 193 -0.84 -21.88 28.35
C LEU A 193 -1.36 -22.32 29.71
N GLU A 194 -1.59 -23.61 29.87
CA GLU A 194 -1.98 -24.18 31.15
C GLU A 194 -0.76 -24.29 32.10
N PRO A 195 -0.97 -24.34 33.43
CA PRO A 195 0.06 -24.66 34.40
C PRO A 195 0.86 -25.92 34.01
N GLY A 196 2.17 -25.78 33.88
CA GLY A 196 3.12 -26.83 33.54
C GLY A 196 3.36 -27.04 32.05
N GLU A 197 2.73 -26.26 31.16
CA GLU A 197 3.03 -26.32 29.72
C GLU A 197 4.35 -25.60 29.40
N HIS A 198 5.22 -26.30 28.67
CA HIS A 198 6.51 -25.80 28.19
C HIS A 198 6.60 -25.97 26.69
N GLN A 199 7.14 -24.95 26.01
CA GLN A 199 7.49 -25.03 24.60
C GLN A 199 9.00 -25.11 24.46
N GLU A 200 9.49 -26.29 24.13
CA GLU A 200 10.93 -26.52 23.93
C GLU A 200 11.42 -25.77 22.68
N ALA A 201 12.54 -25.08 22.85
CA ALA A 201 13.33 -24.44 21.80
C ALA A 201 14.81 -24.79 22.03
N VAL A 202 15.64 -24.64 20.99
CA VAL A 202 17.07 -24.94 21.05
C VAL A 202 17.90 -23.70 20.74
N LEU A 203 18.95 -23.46 21.55
CA LEU A 203 19.88 -22.34 21.40
C LEU A 203 21.27 -22.86 20.99
N ASP A 204 22.07 -22.01 20.35
CA ASP A 204 23.50 -22.24 20.07
C ASP A 204 23.83 -23.42 19.15
N VAL A 205 22.86 -23.90 18.35
CA VAL A 205 23.07 -24.98 17.38
C VAL A 205 24.25 -24.68 16.44
N LYS A 206 25.16 -25.65 16.29
CA LYS A 206 26.28 -25.62 15.35
C LYS A 206 26.35 -26.92 14.57
N ASP A 207 26.36 -26.85 13.26
CA ASP A 207 26.53 -28.05 12.44
C ASP A 207 27.96 -28.60 12.55
N ALA A 208 28.06 -29.93 12.60
CA ALA A 208 29.35 -30.59 12.49
C ALA A 208 29.89 -30.49 11.06
N THR A 209 31.20 -30.29 10.94
CA THR A 209 31.91 -30.39 9.65
C THR A 209 33.10 -31.32 9.81
N CYS A 210 33.84 -31.57 8.72
CA CYS A 210 35.10 -32.33 8.78
C CYS A 210 36.19 -31.68 9.67
N TYR A 211 36.02 -30.43 10.10
CA TYR A 211 37.04 -29.64 10.82
C TYR A 211 36.57 -29.08 12.16
N VAL A 212 35.26 -29.02 12.40
CA VAL A 212 34.69 -28.52 13.66
C VAL A 212 33.63 -29.47 14.17
N THR A 213 33.69 -29.77 15.47
CA THR A 213 32.64 -30.50 16.16
C THR A 213 31.36 -29.68 16.16
N GLY A 214 30.24 -30.32 15.80
CA GLY A 214 28.92 -29.70 15.93
C GLY A 214 28.46 -29.63 17.37
N TYR A 215 27.36 -28.93 17.60
CA TYR A 215 26.68 -28.79 18.87
C TYR A 215 25.19 -28.81 18.60
N THR A 216 24.47 -29.76 19.22
CA THR A 216 23.02 -29.91 19.06
C THR A 216 22.23 -28.76 19.68
N GLY A 217 22.90 -27.91 20.44
CA GLY A 217 22.32 -26.78 21.16
C GLY A 217 21.80 -27.16 22.55
N ASP A 218 21.50 -26.14 23.34
CA ASP A 218 20.85 -26.25 24.64
C ASP A 218 19.33 -26.18 24.47
N THR A 219 18.60 -27.09 25.11
CA THR A 219 17.13 -27.05 25.14
C THR A 219 16.67 -26.15 26.26
N TYR A 220 15.74 -25.25 25.97
CA TYR A 220 15.12 -24.33 26.92
C TYR A 220 13.63 -24.14 26.59
N CYS A 221 12.84 -23.68 27.54
CA CYS A 221 11.46 -23.27 27.30
C CYS A 221 11.41 -21.85 26.73
N SER A 222 10.84 -21.66 25.54
CA SER A 222 10.75 -20.35 24.87
C SER A 222 9.91 -19.31 25.62
N PHE A 223 9.09 -19.74 26.60
CA PHE A 223 8.24 -18.85 27.38
C PHE A 223 8.84 -18.43 28.73
N CYS A 224 9.55 -19.31 29.44
CA CYS A 224 10.16 -18.99 30.74
C CYS A 224 11.68 -18.87 30.72
N ASN A 225 12.32 -19.20 29.58
CA ASN A 225 13.77 -19.17 29.41
C ASN A 225 14.53 -20.00 30.46
N ILE A 226 13.93 -21.12 30.89
CA ILE A 226 14.50 -22.14 31.77
C ILE A 226 14.72 -23.41 30.97
#